data_AF-A0A8D9E8E0-F1
#
_entry.id   AF-A0A8D9E8E0-F1
#
_cell.length_a   1.000
_cell.length_b   1.000
_cell.length_c   1.000
_cell.angle_alpha   90.00
_cell.angle_beta   90.00
_cell.angle_gamma   90.00
#
_symmetry.space_group_name_H-M   'P 1'
#
loop_
_entity.id
_entity.type
_entity.pdbx_description
1 polymer ?
#
loop_
_entity_poly.entity_id
_entity_poly.type
_entity_poly.pdbx_seq_one_letter_code
_entity_poly.pdbx_strand_id
1 'polypeptide(L)'
;MPDTVACYLLVFNFKRLREIQSLTLSCYRKKHSVKSNDDSDNNMERLELEGKCNNTTYLLLEPRVVKMIDTIINLRLDASVREDNPYVFASIDGTVIDLNKSLKKYATDCIAEQPKLLRSTKIRKALASSTQNMNLTTEDKRVLSRFLGHSLATHEKHYNVPDPVIHVTHVSKLLSAVVQNKKKEYVGRSLFNIGPSSRQEESEKKGAEEESAKNDADEEESSCVESE
;
A
#
# COMPACT_ATOMS: atom_id res chain seq x y z
N MET A 1 19.46 7.88 10.49
CA MET A 1 18.39 7.55 11.46
C MET A 1 17.03 8.13 11.06
N PRO A 2 16.91 9.41 10.63
CA PRO A 2 15.61 9.93 10.16
C PRO A 2 15.14 9.30 8.84
N ASP A 3 16.07 9.02 7.94
CA ASP A 3 15.87 8.28 6.69
C ASP A 3 15.28 6.88 6.90
N THR A 4 15.76 6.15 7.92
CA THR A 4 15.24 4.82 8.27
C THR A 4 13.77 4.88 8.68
N VAL A 5 13.41 5.85 9.54
CA VAL A 5 12.02 6.03 10.00
C VAL A 5 11.12 6.42 8.83
N ALA A 6 11.58 7.31 7.95
CA ALA A 6 10.84 7.68 6.74
C ALA A 6 10.65 6.49 5.79
N CYS A 7 11.67 5.64 5.60
CA CYS A 7 11.55 4.43 4.79
C CYS A 7 10.55 3.43 5.40
N TYR A 8 10.61 3.23 6.72
CA TYR A 8 9.64 2.39 7.42
C TYR A 8 8.21 2.90 7.22
N LEU A 9 7.97 4.20 7.42
CA LEU A 9 6.65 4.81 7.24
C LEU A 9 6.11 4.61 5.81
N LEU A 10 6.98 4.75 4.81
CA LEU A 10 6.63 4.53 3.41
C LEU A 10 6.20 3.10 3.15
N VAL A 11 6.96 2.11 3.65
CA VAL A 11 6.69 0.69 3.44
C VAL A 11 5.44 0.26 4.21
N PHE A 12 5.35 0.61 5.49
CA PHE A 12 4.24 0.21 6.36
C PHE A 12 2.89 0.78 5.89
N ASN A 13 2.86 2.06 5.51
CA ASN A 13 1.62 2.71 5.07
C ASN A 13 1.37 2.63 3.56
N PHE A 14 2.31 2.07 2.79
CA PHE A 14 2.28 1.99 1.32
C PHE A 14 1.98 3.35 0.64
N LYS A 15 2.46 4.46 1.24
CA LYS A 15 2.19 5.84 0.80
C LYS A 15 3.10 6.33 -0.29
N ARG A 16 2.73 7.45 -0.94
CA ARG A 16 3.54 8.00 -2.03
C ARG A 16 4.79 8.55 -1.38
N LEU A 17 5.90 8.42 -2.09
CA LEU A 17 7.18 8.88 -1.59
C LEU A 17 7.12 10.36 -1.19
N ARG A 18 6.47 11.19 -2.02
CA ARG A 18 6.27 12.61 -1.72
C ARG A 18 5.42 12.85 -0.46
N GLU A 19 4.36 12.07 -0.25
CA GLU A 19 3.48 12.22 0.94
C GLU A 19 4.25 12.05 2.25
N ILE A 20 5.27 11.18 2.27
CA ILE A 20 6.13 10.98 3.44
C ILE A 20 7.22 12.06 3.52
N GLN A 21 7.88 12.38 2.41
CA GLN A 21 8.94 13.39 2.38
C GLN A 21 8.44 14.79 2.72
N SER A 22 7.25 15.16 2.26
CA SER A 22 6.67 16.48 2.46
C SER A 22 5.97 16.62 3.81
N LEU A 23 6.10 15.64 4.71
CA LEU A 23 5.48 15.70 6.03
C LEU A 23 6.06 16.88 6.83
N THR A 24 5.20 17.84 7.21
CA THR A 24 5.60 19.03 7.95
C THR A 24 5.39 18.88 9.45
N LEU A 25 6.11 19.68 10.24
CA LEU A 25 5.97 19.75 11.69
C LEU A 25 4.56 20.19 12.10
N SER A 26 3.97 21.14 11.37
CA SER A 26 2.60 21.62 11.61
C SER A 26 1.57 20.54 11.38
N CYS A 27 1.72 19.74 10.31
CA CYS A 27 0.88 18.59 10.03
C CYS A 27 1.02 17.52 11.12
N TYR A 28 2.26 17.16 11.47
CA TYR A 28 2.53 16.15 12.49
C TYR A 28 1.91 16.48 13.86
N ARG A 29 1.89 17.76 14.25
CA ARG A 29 1.27 18.22 15.50
C ARG A 29 -0.26 18.06 15.53
N LYS A 30 -0.92 17.94 14.37
CA LYS A 30 -2.37 17.72 14.24
C LYS A 30 -2.75 16.23 14.28
N LYS A 31 -1.85 15.32 14.69
CA LYS A 31 -2.18 13.89 14.80
C LYS A 31 -3.31 13.64 15.81
N HIS A 32 -4.23 12.75 15.44
CA HIS A 32 -5.33 12.32 16.29
C HIS A 32 -5.06 10.92 16.82
N SER A 33 -5.06 10.77 18.14
CA SER A 33 -5.07 9.45 18.77
C SER A 33 -6.47 8.88 18.66
N VAL A 34 -6.63 7.81 17.89
CA VAL A 34 -7.87 7.04 17.82
C VAL A 34 -7.64 5.78 18.63
N LYS A 35 -8.30 5.68 19.79
CA LYS A 35 -8.34 4.42 20.52
C LYS A 35 -9.36 3.52 19.84
N SER A 36 -8.95 2.33 19.40
CA SER A 36 -9.91 1.30 19.04
C SER A 36 -10.64 0.84 20.29
N ASN A 37 -11.95 0.64 20.19
CA ASN A 37 -12.76 0.08 21.28
C ASN A 37 -12.47 -1.42 21.50
N ASP A 38 -11.79 -2.07 20.56
CA ASP A 38 -11.29 -3.43 20.72
C ASP A 38 -10.03 -3.42 21.58
N ASP A 39 -9.96 -4.34 22.55
CA ASP A 39 -8.85 -4.64 23.49
C ASP A 39 -7.54 -5.07 22.80
N SER A 40 -7.39 -4.76 21.51
CA SER A 40 -6.16 -4.96 20.77
C SER A 40 -5.13 -3.93 21.24
N ASP A 41 -3.99 -4.37 21.74
CA ASP A 41 -2.81 -3.54 22.10
C ASP A 41 -2.25 -2.67 20.94
N ASN A 42 -2.93 -2.61 19.80
CA ASN A 42 -2.59 -1.83 18.61
C ASN A 42 -3.12 -0.40 18.71
N ASN A 43 -2.69 0.33 19.74
CA ASN A 43 -3.03 1.74 19.92
C ASN A 43 -2.27 2.62 18.90
N MET A 44 -2.73 2.64 17.65
CA MET A 44 -2.13 3.42 16.57
C MET A 44 -2.67 4.86 16.56
N GLU A 45 -1.80 5.82 16.25
CA GLU A 45 -2.20 7.20 16.01
C GLU A 45 -2.48 7.42 14.52
N ARG A 46 -3.54 8.18 14.22
CA ARG A 46 -3.90 8.55 12.86
C ARG A 46 -3.49 9.99 12.60
N LEU A 47 -2.68 10.18 11.57
CA LEU A 47 -2.24 11.50 11.14
C LEU A 47 -2.86 11.84 9.78
N GLU A 48 -3.56 12.96 9.70
CA GLU A 48 -4.14 13.43 8.44
C GLU A 48 -3.08 14.13 7.59
N LEU A 49 -3.01 13.74 6.32
CA LEU A 49 -2.16 14.35 5.31
C LEU A 49 -3.04 15.05 4.27
N GLU A 50 -2.70 16.29 3.99
CA GLU A 50 -3.29 17.04 2.88
C GLU A 50 -2.65 16.55 1.57
N GLY A 51 -3.43 15.83 0.76
CA GLY A 51 -3.02 15.37 -0.56
C GLY A 51 -3.27 16.42 -1.66
N LYS A 52 -2.90 16.09 -2.90
CA LYS A 52 -3.31 16.87 -4.07
C LYS A 52 -4.83 16.77 -4.27
N CYS A 53 -5.45 17.84 -4.79
CA CYS A 53 -6.88 17.92 -5.14
C CYS A 53 -7.85 17.77 -3.95
N ASN A 54 -7.56 18.40 -2.80
CA ASN A 54 -8.37 18.34 -1.57
C ASN A 54 -8.66 16.91 -1.05
N ASN A 55 -7.90 15.92 -1.51
CA ASN A 55 -8.09 14.55 -1.05
C ASN A 55 -7.25 14.32 0.21
N THR A 56 -7.93 14.18 1.34
CA THR A 56 -7.28 13.91 2.63
C THR A 56 -6.95 12.43 2.73
N THR A 57 -5.66 12.12 2.90
CA THR A 57 -5.15 10.77 3.14
C THR A 57 -4.65 10.66 4.58
N TYR A 58 -4.40 9.45 5.07
CA TYR A 58 -4.09 9.21 6.48
C TYR A 58 -2.85 8.36 6.65
N LEU A 59 -1.96 8.72 7.58
CA LEU A 59 -0.89 7.85 8.05
C LEU A 59 -1.30 7.17 9.34
N LEU A 60 -1.00 5.88 9.44
CA LEU A 60 -1.01 5.13 10.69
C LEU A 60 0.39 5.15 11.28
N LEU A 61 0.45 5.54 12.55
CA LEU A 61 1.68 5.66 13.30
C LEU A 61 1.62 4.73 14.51
N GLU A 62 2.54 3.77 14.57
CA GLU A 62 2.71 2.97 15.78
C GLU A 62 3.32 3.82 16.92
N PRO A 63 3.01 3.54 18.19
CA PRO A 63 3.56 4.26 19.33
C PRO A 63 5.10 4.32 19.34
N ARG A 64 5.77 3.26 18.88
CA ARG A 64 7.23 3.23 18.76
C ARG A 64 7.73 4.24 17.74
N VAL A 65 7.05 4.35 16.60
CA VAL A 65 7.40 5.26 15.51
C VAL A 65 7.14 6.70 15.92
N VAL A 66 6.05 6.95 16.65
CA VAL A 66 5.76 8.26 17.25
C VAL A 66 6.92 8.74 18.11
N LYS A 67 7.39 7.91 19.06
CA LYS A 67 8.55 8.23 19.91
C LYS A 67 9.81 8.50 19.09
N MET A 68 10.04 7.76 18.01
CA MET A 68 11.18 7.99 17.12
C MET A 68 11.08 9.32 16.39
N ILE A 69 9.90 9.69 15.88
CA ILE A 69 9.68 10.99 15.23
C ILE A 69 9.84 12.13 16.24
N ASP A 70 9.29 12.00 17.45
CA ASP A 70 9.45 12.99 18.52
C ASP A 70 10.94 13.19 18.86
N THR A 71 11.70 12.10 18.94
CA THR A 71 13.16 12.15 19.15
C THR A 71 13.88 12.85 17.99
N ILE A 72 13.50 12.56 16.74
CA ILE A 72 14.03 13.24 15.55
C ILE A 72 13.76 14.74 15.63
N ILE A 73 12.55 15.14 16.05
CA ILE A 73 12.15 16.55 16.17
C ILE A 73 12.93 17.25 17.28
N ASN A 74 13.15 16.60 18.42
CA ASN A 74 13.87 17.17 19.55
C ASN A 74 15.36 17.36 19.25
N LEU A 75 15.99 16.46 18.48
CA LEU A 75 17.41 16.50 18.15
C LEU A 75 17.74 17.31 16.88
N ARG A 76 16.78 18.05 16.30
CA ARG A 76 16.98 18.78 15.02
C ARG A 76 18.10 19.82 15.10
N LEU A 77 18.10 20.61 16.17
CA LEU A 77 19.09 21.69 16.37
C LEU A 77 20.50 21.11 16.55
N ASP A 78 20.61 20.07 17.38
CA ASP A 78 21.86 19.36 17.61
C ASP A 78 22.42 18.72 16.32
N ALA A 79 21.53 18.28 15.43
CA ALA A 79 21.86 17.72 14.12
C ALA A 79 22.16 18.79 13.05
N SER A 80 22.28 20.08 13.42
CA SER A 80 22.52 21.20 12.50
C SER A 80 21.45 21.39 11.41
N VAL A 81 20.22 20.93 11.66
CA VAL A 81 19.08 21.22 10.77
C VAL A 81 18.62 22.65 11.01
N ARG A 82 18.43 23.41 9.92
CA ARG A 82 17.97 24.79 10.01
C ARG A 82 16.58 24.90 10.67
N GLU A 83 16.41 25.91 11.51
CA GLU A 83 15.15 26.19 12.23
C GLU A 83 13.98 26.54 11.29
N ASP A 84 14.29 27.13 10.14
CA ASP A 84 13.31 27.54 9.13
C ASP A 84 12.76 26.36 8.32
N ASN A 85 13.36 25.17 8.40
CA ASN A 85 12.93 24.01 7.64
C ASN A 85 11.65 23.39 8.25
N PRO A 86 10.52 23.39 7.51
CA PRO A 86 9.23 22.96 8.06
C PRO A 86 9.03 21.44 8.07
N TYR A 87 9.91 20.66 7.44
CA TYR A 87 9.71 19.23 7.22
C TYR A 87 10.19 18.39 8.40
N VAL A 88 9.43 17.37 8.80
CA VAL A 88 9.84 16.40 9.83
C VAL A 88 11.16 15.71 9.44
N PHE A 89 11.25 15.24 8.19
CA PHE A 89 12.42 14.57 7.63
C PHE A 89 13.29 15.55 6.83
N ALA A 90 13.81 16.54 7.54
CA ALA A 90 14.66 17.58 6.99
C ALA A 90 16.09 17.10 6.73
N SER A 91 16.70 17.61 5.67
CA SER A 91 18.15 17.53 5.42
C SER A 91 18.86 18.73 6.07
N ILE A 92 20.16 18.55 6.35
CA ILE A 92 21.04 19.61 6.86
C ILE A 92 21.12 20.77 5.86
N ASP A 93 21.04 20.48 4.56
CA ASP A 93 21.10 21.47 3.47
C ASP A 93 19.85 22.37 3.38
N GLY A 94 18.92 22.28 4.33
CA GLY A 94 17.67 23.06 4.34
C GLY A 94 16.56 22.48 3.46
N THR A 95 16.76 21.30 2.88
CA THR A 95 15.79 20.59 2.03
C THR A 95 15.16 19.40 2.75
N VAL A 96 14.52 18.49 2.02
CA VAL A 96 14.02 17.21 2.54
C VAL A 96 15.04 16.09 2.28
N ILE A 97 15.04 15.06 3.12
CA ILE A 97 15.83 13.86 2.88
C ILE A 97 15.41 13.20 1.57
N ASP A 98 16.38 12.82 0.73
CA ASP A 98 16.12 12.02 -0.47
C ASP A 98 15.78 10.56 -0.10
N LEU A 99 14.48 10.34 0.11
CA LEU A 99 13.91 9.06 0.49
C LEU A 99 14.04 8.02 -0.62
N ASN A 100 14.15 8.45 -1.89
CA ASN A 100 14.34 7.52 -2.99
C ASN A 100 15.74 6.92 -2.88
N LYS A 101 16.76 7.78 -2.74
CA LYS A 101 18.15 7.35 -2.51
C LYS A 101 18.29 6.48 -1.27
N SER A 102 17.69 6.86 -0.14
CA SER A 102 17.70 6.04 1.09
C SER A 102 17.04 4.69 0.87
N LEU A 103 15.88 4.63 0.21
CA LEU A 103 15.21 3.37 -0.09
C LEU A 103 16.06 2.48 -1.03
N LYS A 104 16.74 3.07 -2.02
CA LYS A 104 17.66 2.31 -2.89
C LYS A 104 18.80 1.68 -2.10
N LYS A 105 19.37 2.45 -1.16
CA LYS A 105 20.45 2.00 -0.28
C LYS A 105 19.96 0.87 0.63
N TYR A 106 18.83 1.04 1.31
CA TYR A 106 18.32 -0.03 2.19
C TYR A 106 17.93 -1.29 1.43
N ALA A 107 17.43 -1.17 0.19
CA ALA A 107 17.14 -2.31 -0.65
C ALA A 107 18.39 -3.12 -1.03
N THR A 108 19.55 -2.47 -1.21
CA THR A 108 20.82 -3.16 -1.44
C THR A 108 21.38 -3.74 -0.16
N ASP A 109 21.27 -3.01 0.96
CA ASP A 109 21.81 -3.40 2.25
C ASP A 109 21.05 -4.59 2.86
N CYS A 110 19.76 -4.75 2.55
CA CYS A 110 18.94 -5.85 3.07
C CYS A 110 19.10 -7.18 2.34
N ILE A 111 20.05 -7.29 1.38
CA ILE A 111 20.35 -8.52 0.61
C ILE A 111 19.07 -9.14 0.01
N ALA A 112 18.16 -8.30 -0.47
CA ALA A 112 16.97 -8.79 -1.16
C ALA A 112 17.39 -9.48 -2.47
N GLU A 113 16.70 -10.55 -2.85
CA GLU A 113 16.93 -11.25 -4.13
C GLU A 113 16.79 -10.31 -5.32
N GLN A 114 15.82 -9.37 -5.24
CA GLN A 114 15.54 -8.40 -6.29
C GLN A 114 15.42 -6.97 -5.73
N PRO A 115 16.54 -6.28 -5.42
CA PRO A 115 16.53 -4.92 -4.85
C PRO A 115 15.86 -3.89 -5.77
N LYS A 116 15.82 -4.16 -7.08
CA LYS A 116 15.16 -3.31 -8.08
C LYS A 116 13.63 -3.24 -7.90
N LEU A 117 13.02 -4.21 -7.21
CA LEU A 117 11.58 -4.21 -6.92
C LEU A 117 11.24 -3.44 -5.64
N LEU A 118 12.21 -3.18 -4.77
CA LEU A 118 12.05 -2.36 -3.56
C LEU A 118 12.13 -0.87 -3.90
N ARG A 119 11.20 -0.43 -4.75
CA ARG A 119 10.99 0.98 -5.14
C ARG A 119 9.62 1.42 -4.67
N SER A 120 9.46 2.69 -4.30
CA SER A 120 8.20 3.22 -3.76
C SER A 120 6.99 2.93 -4.65
N THR A 121 7.12 3.06 -5.97
CA THR A 121 6.05 2.76 -6.94
C THR A 121 5.73 1.27 -7.02
N LYS A 122 6.75 0.41 -7.00
CA LYS A 122 6.59 -1.05 -7.06
C LYS A 122 6.01 -1.61 -5.76
N ILE A 123 6.45 -1.11 -4.61
CA ILE A 123 5.90 -1.45 -3.28
C ILE A 123 4.41 -1.10 -3.23
N ARG A 124 4.02 0.10 -3.66
CA ARG A 124 2.60 0.48 -3.73
C ARG A 124 1.81 -0.45 -4.65
N LYS A 125 2.34 -0.79 -5.84
CA LYS A 125 1.69 -1.73 -6.77
C LYS A 125 1.53 -3.13 -6.14
N ALA A 126 2.53 -3.59 -5.39
CA ALA A 126 2.52 -4.91 -4.75
C ALA A 126 1.39 -5.07 -3.71
N LEU A 127 1.11 -4.04 -2.90
CA LEU A 127 -0.02 -4.09 -1.97
C LEU A 127 -1.34 -4.24 -2.72
N ALA A 128 -1.57 -3.41 -3.73
CA ALA A 128 -2.81 -3.45 -4.49
C ALA A 128 -3.01 -4.83 -5.17
N SER A 129 -1.94 -5.40 -5.74
CA SER A 129 -1.96 -6.78 -6.26
C SER A 129 -2.22 -7.83 -5.17
N SER A 130 -1.64 -7.68 -3.96
CA SER A 130 -1.90 -8.62 -2.85
C SER A 130 -3.36 -8.57 -2.39
N THR A 131 -3.93 -7.37 -2.31
CA THR A 131 -5.33 -7.17 -1.91
C THR A 131 -6.34 -7.62 -2.97
N GLN A 132 -5.91 -7.84 -4.22
CA GLN A 132 -6.74 -8.43 -5.27
C GLN A 132 -7.15 -9.87 -4.96
N ASN A 133 -6.25 -10.64 -4.35
CA ASN A 133 -6.51 -12.02 -3.94
C ASN A 133 -7.33 -12.09 -2.64
N MET A 134 -7.54 -10.95 -1.98
CA MET A 134 -8.40 -10.86 -0.81
C MET A 134 -9.83 -10.63 -1.30
N ASN A 135 -10.77 -11.44 -0.81
CA ASN A 135 -12.20 -11.32 -1.15
C ASN A 135 -12.84 -10.13 -0.40
N LEU A 136 -12.35 -8.91 -0.67
CA LEU A 136 -12.80 -7.66 -0.09
C LEU A 136 -14.13 -7.21 -0.69
N THR A 137 -15.04 -6.71 0.15
CA THR A 137 -16.28 -6.10 -0.33
C THR A 137 -15.99 -4.78 -1.05
N THR A 138 -16.95 -4.26 -1.81
CA THR A 138 -16.83 -2.95 -2.46
C THR A 138 -16.59 -1.83 -1.44
N GLU A 139 -17.18 -1.93 -0.26
CA GLU A 139 -16.97 -0.97 0.83
C GLU A 139 -15.55 -1.05 1.39
N ASP A 140 -15.03 -2.26 1.61
CA ASP A 140 -13.64 -2.45 2.07
C ASP A 140 -12.64 -1.92 1.05
N LYS A 141 -12.86 -2.20 -0.24
CA LYS A 141 -12.05 -1.66 -1.34
C LYS A 141 -12.08 -0.14 -1.36
N ARG A 142 -13.23 0.47 -1.08
CA ARG A 142 -13.37 1.94 -0.99
C ARG A 142 -12.63 2.53 0.20
N VAL A 143 -12.68 1.88 1.37
CA VAL A 143 -11.92 2.30 2.56
C VAL A 143 -10.42 2.21 2.26
N LEU A 144 -9.96 1.08 1.73
CA LEU A 144 -8.57 0.87 1.35
C LEU A 144 -8.11 1.85 0.28
N SER A 145 -8.92 2.12 -0.75
CA SER A 145 -8.54 3.04 -1.82
C SER A 145 -8.39 4.48 -1.33
N ARG A 146 -9.32 4.92 -0.46
CA ARG A 146 -9.23 6.22 0.22
C ARG A 146 -7.98 6.30 1.08
N PHE A 147 -7.68 5.23 1.81
CA PHE A 147 -6.43 5.15 2.56
C PHE A 147 -5.23 5.28 1.61
N LEU A 148 -5.12 4.51 0.52
CA LEU A 148 -3.94 4.58 -0.36
C LEU A 148 -3.82 5.87 -1.20
N GLY A 149 -4.86 6.72 -1.19
CA GLY A 149 -4.87 8.02 -1.85
C GLY A 149 -5.14 7.93 -3.35
N HIS A 150 -5.97 6.99 -3.81
CA HIS A 150 -6.42 6.90 -5.20
C HIS A 150 -7.94 6.66 -5.28
N SER A 151 -8.54 7.00 -6.43
CA SER A 151 -9.98 6.73 -6.64
C SER A 151 -10.25 5.21 -6.68
N LEU A 152 -11.47 4.81 -6.34
CA LEU A 152 -11.91 3.42 -6.46
C LEU A 152 -11.79 2.95 -7.92
N ALA A 153 -12.15 3.80 -8.88
CA ALA A 153 -12.02 3.49 -10.31
C ALA A 153 -10.56 3.27 -10.73
N THR A 154 -9.60 4.03 -10.19
CA THR A 154 -8.16 3.79 -10.41
C THR A 154 -7.71 2.45 -9.83
N HIS A 155 -8.30 2.07 -8.68
CA HIS A 155 -8.09 0.79 -8.01
C HIS A 155 -8.85 -0.38 -8.67
N GLU A 156 -9.85 -0.13 -9.51
CA GLU A 156 -10.54 -1.19 -10.26
C GLU A 156 -9.90 -1.37 -11.65
N LYS A 157 -9.59 -0.27 -12.34
CA LYS A 157 -8.98 -0.28 -13.69
C LYS A 157 -7.63 -1.00 -13.75
N HIS A 158 -6.82 -0.87 -12.71
CA HIS A 158 -5.50 -1.50 -12.67
C HIS A 158 -5.53 -2.93 -12.09
N TYR A 159 -6.64 -3.37 -11.47
CA TYR A 159 -6.62 -4.52 -10.56
C TYR A 159 -7.83 -5.47 -10.69
N ASN A 160 -8.64 -5.36 -11.74
CA ASN A 160 -9.58 -6.43 -12.10
C ASN A 160 -8.80 -7.61 -12.71
N VAL A 161 -9.00 -8.81 -12.18
CA VAL A 161 -8.51 -10.05 -12.83
C VAL A 161 -9.18 -10.12 -14.20
N PRO A 162 -8.45 -10.42 -15.29
CA PRO A 162 -9.08 -10.54 -16.60
C PRO A 162 -10.19 -11.60 -16.56
N ASP A 163 -11.36 -11.18 -17.02
CA ASP A 163 -12.62 -11.92 -17.08
C ASP A 163 -12.50 -13.41 -17.50
N PRO A 164 -11.64 -13.80 -18.48
CA PRO A 164 -11.52 -15.20 -18.92
C PRO A 164 -11.10 -16.17 -17.83
N VAL A 165 -10.20 -15.77 -16.91
CA VAL A 165 -9.71 -16.65 -15.85
C VAL A 165 -10.83 -16.94 -14.85
N ILE A 166 -11.66 -15.94 -14.54
CA ILE A 166 -12.80 -16.07 -13.62
C ILE A 166 -13.85 -17.02 -14.20
N HIS A 167 -14.18 -16.87 -15.50
CA HIS A 167 -15.10 -17.77 -16.19
C HIS A 167 -14.62 -19.22 -16.16
N VAL A 168 -13.34 -19.45 -16.49
CA VAL A 168 -12.80 -20.81 -16.59
C VAL A 168 -12.63 -21.46 -15.22
N THR A 169 -12.34 -20.72 -14.15
CA THR A 169 -12.09 -21.34 -12.82
C THR A 169 -13.28 -21.31 -11.89
N HIS A 170 -13.97 -20.17 -11.74
CA HIS A 170 -15.03 -20.01 -10.76
C HIS A 170 -16.39 -20.39 -11.33
N VAL A 171 -16.69 -19.91 -12.54
CA VAL A 171 -17.99 -20.21 -13.19
C VAL A 171 -18.06 -21.69 -13.58
N SER A 172 -16.99 -22.27 -14.13
CA SER A 172 -16.97 -23.72 -14.45
C SER A 172 -17.19 -24.61 -13.21
N LYS A 173 -16.61 -24.25 -12.06
CA LYS A 173 -16.79 -24.98 -10.79
C LYS A 173 -18.20 -24.85 -10.25
N LEU A 174 -18.78 -23.66 -10.31
CA LEU A 174 -20.16 -23.44 -9.89
C LEU A 174 -21.12 -24.26 -10.77
N LEU A 175 -20.95 -24.18 -12.09
CA LEU A 175 -21.76 -24.97 -13.04
C LEU A 175 -21.60 -26.46 -12.79
N SER A 176 -20.38 -26.95 -12.56
CA SER A 176 -20.11 -28.35 -12.22
C SER A 176 -20.79 -28.78 -10.92
N ALA A 177 -20.81 -27.92 -9.90
CA ALA A 177 -21.49 -28.19 -8.62
C ALA A 177 -23.02 -28.25 -8.76
N VAL A 178 -23.60 -27.41 -9.63
CA VAL A 178 -25.04 -27.45 -9.95
C VAL A 178 -25.38 -28.77 -10.66
N VAL A 179 -24.59 -29.18 -11.65
CA VAL A 179 -24.77 -30.46 -12.35
C VAL A 179 -24.65 -31.64 -11.38
N GLN A 180 -23.73 -31.58 -10.41
CA GLN A 180 -23.55 -32.61 -9.39
C GLN A 180 -24.59 -32.54 -8.24
N ASN A 181 -25.61 -31.69 -8.32
CA ASN A 181 -26.61 -31.46 -7.28
C ASN A 181 -26.05 -31.03 -5.90
N LYS A 182 -24.82 -30.50 -5.85
CA LYS A 182 -24.16 -30.01 -4.62
C LYS A 182 -24.51 -28.57 -4.25
N LYS A 183 -25.65 -28.07 -4.73
CA LYS A 183 -26.08 -26.65 -4.59
C LYS A 183 -26.09 -26.12 -3.15
N LYS A 184 -26.35 -26.97 -2.16
CA LYS A 184 -26.39 -26.58 -0.74
C LYS A 184 -25.02 -26.13 -0.20
N GLU A 185 -23.92 -26.59 -0.80
CA GLU A 185 -22.55 -26.23 -0.38
C GLU A 185 -22.13 -24.81 -0.80
N TYR A 186 -22.94 -24.16 -1.65
CA TYR A 186 -22.59 -22.90 -2.32
C TYR A 186 -23.53 -21.74 -1.97
N VAL A 187 -24.62 -21.99 -1.25
CA VAL A 187 -25.57 -20.94 -0.84
C VAL A 187 -24.89 -19.96 0.12
N GLY A 188 -24.90 -18.67 -0.22
CA GLY A 188 -24.30 -17.61 0.60
C GLY A 188 -22.78 -17.46 0.48
N ARG A 189 -22.10 -18.23 -0.39
CA ARG A 189 -20.64 -18.10 -0.63
C ARG A 189 -20.36 -17.22 -1.85
N SER A 190 -19.31 -16.40 -1.77
CA SER A 190 -18.77 -15.68 -2.92
C SER A 190 -18.20 -16.67 -3.95
N LEU A 191 -18.38 -16.37 -5.25
CA LEU A 191 -17.80 -17.13 -6.37
C LEU A 191 -16.29 -17.35 -6.21
N PHE A 192 -15.60 -16.39 -5.59
CA PHE A 192 -14.15 -16.44 -5.35
C PHE A 192 -13.74 -17.34 -4.16
N ASN A 193 -14.67 -17.66 -3.25
CA ASN A 193 -14.42 -18.51 -2.06
C ASN A 193 -14.85 -19.98 -2.28
N ILE A 194 -15.02 -20.39 -3.54
CA ILE A 194 -15.25 -21.78 -3.91
C ILE A 194 -13.91 -22.53 -3.84
N GLY A 195 -13.50 -22.89 -2.61
CA GLY A 195 -12.40 -23.82 -2.37
C GLY A 195 -12.81 -25.27 -2.66
N PRO A 196 -11.86 -26.17 -3.00
CA PRO A 196 -12.19 -27.56 -3.25
C PRO A 196 -12.77 -28.20 -1.99
N SER A 197 -14.04 -28.60 -2.06
CA SER A 197 -14.58 -29.61 -1.14
C SER A 197 -13.79 -30.88 -1.42
N SER A 198 -12.95 -31.25 -0.44
CA SER A 198 -11.99 -32.34 -0.46
C SER A 198 -12.49 -33.58 -1.23
N ARG A 199 -11.91 -33.85 -2.41
CA ARG A 199 -11.80 -35.21 -2.93
C ARG A 199 -10.67 -35.36 -3.96
N GLN A 200 -9.59 -35.96 -3.46
CA GLN A 200 -8.55 -36.78 -4.09
C GLN A 200 -7.65 -36.16 -5.16
N GLU A 201 -6.36 -36.18 -4.81
CA GLU A 201 -5.19 -36.01 -5.66
C GLU A 201 -5.29 -36.88 -6.91
N GLU A 202 -5.05 -36.28 -8.08
CA GLU A 202 -4.33 -36.95 -9.14
C GLU A 202 -3.41 -35.93 -9.81
N SER A 203 -2.13 -36.28 -9.77
CA SER A 203 -0.97 -35.58 -10.29
C SER A 203 -0.98 -35.53 -11.81
N GLU A 204 -0.49 -34.43 -12.39
CA GLU A 204 0.38 -34.49 -13.57
C GLU A 204 1.27 -33.24 -13.68
N LYS A 205 2.57 -33.49 -13.88
CA LYS A 205 3.67 -32.52 -14.01
C LYS A 205 3.84 -32.06 -15.46
N LYS A 206 4.43 -30.86 -15.60
CA LYS A 206 5.29 -30.27 -16.67
C LYS A 206 4.72 -28.91 -17.09
N GLY A 207 5.49 -27.85 -17.34
CA GLY A 207 6.92 -27.62 -17.47
C GLY A 207 7.19 -26.11 -17.50
N ALA A 208 8.46 -25.73 -17.54
CA ALA A 208 8.99 -24.39 -17.36
C ALA A 208 8.79 -23.42 -18.56
N GLU A 209 9.19 -22.16 -18.31
CA GLU A 209 9.51 -21.06 -19.25
C GLU A 209 8.30 -20.28 -19.83
N GLU A 210 8.29 -18.94 -19.99
CA GLU A 210 9.30 -17.89 -19.85
C GLU A 210 8.60 -16.50 -19.77
N GLU A 211 9.42 -15.47 -19.59
CA GLU A 211 9.12 -14.04 -19.38
C GLU A 211 8.07 -13.38 -20.28
N SER A 212 7.43 -12.32 -19.75
CA SER A 212 7.38 -11.07 -20.52
C SER A 212 7.67 -9.87 -19.62
N ALA A 213 8.89 -9.35 -19.75
CA ALA A 213 9.23 -8.00 -19.34
C ALA A 213 8.46 -7.03 -20.25
N LYS A 214 7.36 -6.47 -19.74
CA LYS A 214 6.82 -5.23 -20.31
C LYS A 214 7.51 -4.04 -19.67
N ASN A 215 8.39 -3.44 -20.47
CA ASN A 215 8.76 -2.05 -20.36
C ASN A 215 7.48 -1.22 -20.44
N ASP A 216 7.23 -0.40 -19.41
CA ASP A 216 6.42 0.80 -19.57
C ASP A 216 7.28 1.96 -19.04
N ALA A 217 7.81 2.68 -20.02
CA ALA A 217 8.14 4.08 -19.87
C ALA A 217 6.84 4.90 -19.82
N ASP A 218 6.99 6.11 -19.29
CA ASP A 218 6.09 7.24 -19.38
C ASP A 218 4.98 7.39 -18.31
N GLU A 219 5.29 8.33 -17.41
CA GLU A 219 4.49 9.49 -17.03
C GLU A 219 3.03 9.53 -17.51
N GLU A 220 2.13 9.60 -16.53
CA GLU A 220 0.92 10.42 -16.61
C GLU A 220 0.89 11.24 -15.33
N GLU A 221 1.54 12.41 -15.43
CA GLU A 221 1.31 13.53 -14.54
C GLU A 221 -0.13 14.00 -14.77
N SER A 222 -1.03 13.69 -13.84
CA SER A 222 -2.37 14.27 -13.85
C SER A 222 -2.22 15.77 -13.58
N SER A 223 -2.20 16.56 -14.64
CA SER A 223 -2.54 17.97 -14.62
C SER A 223 -4.06 18.06 -14.49
N CYS A 224 -4.54 18.68 -13.42
CA CYS A 224 -5.92 19.13 -13.36
C CYS A 224 -5.96 20.47 -14.09
N VAL A 225 -6.68 20.50 -15.20
CA VAL A 225 -7.14 21.74 -15.83
C VAL A 225 -8.10 22.39 -14.85
N GLU A 226 -7.74 23.57 -14.35
CA GLU A 226 -8.70 24.47 -13.70
C GLU A 226 -9.73 24.86 -14.76
N SER A 227 -10.97 24.43 -14.55
CA SER A 227 -12.13 25.02 -15.21
C SER A 227 -12.79 25.91 -14.17
N GLU A 228 -12.45 27.20 -14.22
CA GLU A 228 -13.34 28.37 -14.19
C GLU A 228 -12.53 29.66 -14.03
#